data_AF-A0A1R3UA45-F1
#
_entry.id   AF-A0A1R3UA45-F1
#
_cell.length_a   1.000
_cell.length_b   1.000
_cell.length_c   1.000
_cell.angle_alpha   90.00
_cell.angle_beta   90.00
_cell.angle_gamma   90.00
#
_symmetry.space_group_name_H-M   'P 1'
#
loop_
_entity.id
_entity.type
_entity.pdbx_description
1 polymer ?
#
loop_
_entity_poly.entity_id
_entity_poly.type
_entity_poly.pdbx_seq_one_letter_code
_entity_poly.pdbx_strand_id
1 'polypeptide(L)'
;MSWETISAFLTNNQLVNIPKGLLLALIGACLTAYFWLTADDPNAKFLSGIPPVFVIVGLCIALVSWIGILHSKRTAKAKAALLKESKIAQYDAPALSNMGALSDRNAITTLLYLIQNDRQRFMQSGISGGAYHLLERNIIQHSNVVDGVMSQGTYVVNRNVWAHRAEFVSLHANIQLVSGIDYSSANHRRGV
;
A
#
# COMPACT_ATOMS: atom_id res chain seq x y z
N MET A 1 -23.71 22.17 9.96
CA MET A 1 -22.54 22.40 9.07
C MET A 1 -21.58 21.25 9.29
N SER A 2 -21.26 20.44 8.27
CA SER A 2 -20.41 19.25 8.49
C SER A 2 -18.94 19.65 8.54
N TRP A 3 -18.12 18.84 9.22
CA TRP A 3 -16.67 19.02 9.31
C TRP A 3 -16.01 19.12 7.93
N GLU A 4 -16.55 18.40 6.96
CA GLU A 4 -16.12 18.43 5.56
C GLU A 4 -16.32 19.81 4.94
N THR A 5 -17.45 20.48 5.20
CA THR A 5 -17.72 21.84 4.69
C THR A 5 -16.76 22.87 5.27
N ILE A 6 -16.47 22.76 6.58
CA ILE A 6 -15.56 23.67 7.29
C ILE A 6 -14.12 23.47 6.79
N SER A 7 -13.66 22.21 6.69
CA SER A 7 -12.33 21.90 6.19
C SER A 7 -12.13 22.32 4.72
N ALA A 8 -13.12 22.13 3.86
CA ALA A 8 -13.07 22.56 2.45
C ALA A 8 -13.01 24.08 2.31
N PHE A 9 -13.82 24.81 3.07
CA PHE A 9 -13.80 26.28 3.08
C PHE A 9 -12.45 26.85 3.57
N LEU A 10 -11.92 26.27 4.65
CA LEU A 10 -10.63 26.67 5.23
C LEU A 10 -9.43 26.37 4.32
N THR A 11 -9.51 25.26 3.57
CA THR A 11 -8.45 24.86 2.62
C THR A 11 -8.54 25.67 1.32
N ASN A 12 -9.74 25.90 0.78
CA ASN A 12 -9.94 26.67 -0.46
C ASN A 12 -9.54 28.14 -0.33
N ASN A 13 -9.71 28.74 0.84
CA ASN A 13 -9.30 30.14 1.09
C ASN A 13 -7.82 30.27 1.49
N GLN A 14 -7.04 29.18 1.48
CA GLN A 14 -5.65 29.14 1.97
C GLN A 14 -5.45 29.73 3.38
N LEU A 15 -6.51 29.75 4.18
CA LEU A 15 -6.51 30.31 5.54
C LEU A 15 -5.83 29.36 6.54
N VAL A 16 -5.69 28.09 6.18
CA VAL A 16 -5.18 27.00 7.03
C VAL A 16 -3.91 26.44 6.41
N ASN A 17 -2.83 27.23 6.51
CA ASN A 17 -1.47 26.77 6.20
C ASN A 17 -0.65 26.82 7.49
N ILE A 18 -0.04 25.71 7.90
CA ILE A 18 0.74 25.61 9.15
C ILE A 18 1.74 26.77 9.32
N PRO A 19 2.51 27.19 8.29
CA PRO A 19 3.42 28.32 8.39
C PRO A 19 2.70 29.64 8.66
N LYS A 20 1.50 29.86 8.08
CA LYS A 20 0.70 31.07 8.31
C LYS A 20 0.10 31.10 9.72
N GLY A 21 -0.38 29.96 10.22
CA GLY A 21 -0.87 29.82 11.60
C GLY A 21 0.23 30.02 12.65
N LEU A 22 1.40 29.44 12.42
CA LEU A 22 2.59 29.66 13.25
C LEU A 22 3.08 31.10 13.19
N LEU A 23 3.09 31.74 12.01
CA LEU A 23 3.42 33.16 11.86
C LEU A 23 2.47 34.06 12.67
N LEU A 24 1.16 33.82 12.60
CA LEU A 24 0.17 34.55 13.39
C LEU A 24 0.34 34.34 14.89
N ALA A 25 0.61 33.11 15.33
CA ALA A 25 0.90 32.80 16.72
C ALA A 25 2.19 33.49 17.20
N LEU A 26 3.22 33.54 16.36
CA LEU A 26 4.50 34.19 16.67
C LEU A 26 4.36 35.71 16.72
N ILE A 27 3.65 36.32 15.78
CA ILE A 27 3.32 37.76 15.81
C ILE A 27 2.52 38.09 17.07
N GLY A 28 1.50 37.29 17.40
CA GLY A 28 0.72 37.44 18.63
C GLY A 28 1.58 37.33 19.88
N ALA A 29 2.51 36.36 19.92
CA ALA A 29 3.40 36.14 21.07
C ALA A 29 4.42 37.28 21.23
N CYS A 30 4.99 37.77 20.13
CA CYS A 30 5.90 38.92 20.12
C CYS A 30 5.20 40.20 20.58
N LEU A 31 3.98 40.47 20.09
CA LEU A 31 3.18 41.61 20.53
C LEU A 31 2.82 41.48 22.02
N THR A 32 2.40 40.28 22.45
CA THR A 32 2.07 40.01 23.85
C THR A 32 3.29 40.23 24.77
N ALA A 33 4.47 39.74 24.37
CA ALA A 33 5.72 39.94 25.11
C ALA A 33 6.14 41.42 25.14
N TYR A 34 6.01 42.15 24.03
CA TYR A 34 6.31 43.57 23.95
C TYR A 34 5.41 44.39 24.88
N PHE A 35 4.09 44.15 24.84
CA PHE A 35 3.14 44.83 25.72
C PHE A 35 3.32 44.45 27.19
N TRP A 36 3.75 43.23 27.49
CA TRP A 36 4.08 42.81 28.86
C TRP A 36 5.33 43.51 29.39
N LEU A 37 6.38 43.66 28.57
CA LEU A 37 7.64 44.32 28.95
C LEU A 37 7.53 45.84 29.08
N THR A 38 6.52 46.46 28.47
CA THR A 38 6.35 47.92 28.42
C THR A 38 5.17 48.44 29.24
N ALA A 39 4.47 47.56 29.97
CA ALA A 39 3.31 47.93 30.78
C ALA A 39 3.68 48.19 32.25
N ASP A 40 3.13 49.28 32.81
CA ASP A 40 3.26 49.61 34.24
C ASP A 40 2.55 48.59 35.17
N ASP A 41 1.49 47.94 34.68
CA ASP A 41 0.83 46.82 35.37
C ASP A 41 0.53 45.68 34.37
N PRO A 42 1.41 44.66 34.29
CA PRO A 42 1.38 43.67 33.23
C PRO A 42 0.17 42.71 33.31
N ASN A 43 -0.41 42.49 34.49
CA ASN A 43 -1.48 41.50 34.67
C ASN A 43 -2.87 42.00 34.21
N ALA A 44 -3.15 43.30 34.34
CA ALA A 44 -4.45 43.89 33.97
C ALA A 44 -4.65 44.04 32.45
N LYS A 45 -3.57 44.26 31.69
CA LYS A 45 -3.60 44.40 30.22
C LYS A 45 -3.47 43.08 29.47
N PHE A 46 -2.99 42.03 30.13
CA PHE A 46 -2.81 40.70 29.53
C PHE A 46 -4.13 39.97 29.26
N LEU A 47 -5.14 40.15 30.13
CA LEU A 47 -6.45 39.50 29.99
C LEU A 47 -7.44 40.27 29.09
N SER A 48 -7.21 41.57 28.88
CA SER A 48 -8.12 42.46 28.15
C SER A 48 -7.63 42.86 26.75
N GLY A 49 -6.40 42.47 26.39
CA GLY A 49 -5.77 42.89 25.14
C GLY A 49 -6.08 42.01 23.93
N ILE A 50 -6.07 42.66 22.76
CA ILE A 50 -6.07 42.02 21.43
C ILE A 50 -4.90 41.02 21.21
N PRO A 51 -3.68 41.18 21.78
CA PRO A 51 -2.53 40.29 21.49
C PRO A 51 -2.69 38.79 21.89
N PRO A 52 -3.21 38.42 23.08
CA PRO A 52 -3.52 37.02 23.41
C PRO A 52 -4.50 36.35 22.45
N VAL A 53 -5.44 37.12 21.90
CA VAL A 53 -6.41 36.61 20.92
C VAL A 53 -5.70 36.15 19.65
N PHE A 54 -4.68 36.89 19.19
CA PHE A 54 -3.86 36.46 18.03
C PHE A 54 -3.06 35.18 18.29
N VAL A 55 -2.56 34.98 19.51
CA VAL A 55 -1.87 33.74 19.89
C VAL A 55 -2.83 32.55 19.86
N ILE A 56 -4.01 32.69 20.48
CA ILE A 56 -5.03 31.64 20.53
C ILE A 56 -5.53 31.32 19.11
N VAL A 57 -5.83 32.34 18.31
CA VAL A 57 -6.28 32.15 16.92
C VAL A 57 -5.21 31.49 16.06
N GLY A 58 -3.94 31.92 16.17
CA GLY A 58 -2.82 31.32 15.44
C GLY A 58 -2.60 29.83 15.81
N LEU A 59 -2.65 29.50 17.10
CA LEU A 59 -2.57 28.13 17.58
C LEU A 59 -3.73 27.28 17.07
N CYS A 60 -4.97 27.77 17.15
CA CYS A 60 -6.15 27.08 16.62
C CYS A 60 -6.03 26.77 15.13
N ILE A 61 -5.56 27.73 14.32
CA ILE A 61 -5.32 27.53 12.88
C ILE A 61 -4.26 26.45 12.65
N ALA A 62 -3.14 26.51 13.36
CA ALA A 62 -2.06 25.53 13.24
C ALA A 62 -2.53 24.10 13.62
N LEU A 63 -3.34 23.98 14.67
CA LEU A 63 -3.87 22.71 15.16
C LEU A 63 -4.86 22.10 14.16
N VAL A 64 -5.77 22.91 13.59
CA VAL A 64 -6.71 22.48 12.54
C VAL A 64 -5.96 22.06 11.27
N SER A 65 -4.94 22.84 10.84
CA SER A 65 -4.08 22.45 9.72
C SER A 65 -3.40 21.11 9.97
N TRP A 66 -2.86 20.90 11.18
CA TRP A 66 -2.12 19.69 11.51
C TRP A 66 -3.02 18.46 11.54
N ILE A 67 -4.21 18.57 12.13
CA ILE A 67 -5.24 17.52 12.09
C ILE A 67 -5.63 17.22 10.64
N GLY A 68 -5.82 18.24 9.79
CA GLY A 68 -6.10 18.09 8.37
C GLY A 68 -5.02 17.29 7.63
N ILE A 69 -3.74 17.56 7.90
CA ILE A 69 -2.61 16.81 7.32
C ILE A 69 -2.55 15.36 7.85
N LEU A 70 -2.82 15.15 9.13
CA LEU A 70 -2.88 13.80 9.72
C LEU A 70 -4.00 12.97 9.07
N HIS A 71 -5.17 13.58 8.87
CA HIS A 71 -6.32 12.93 8.25
C HIS A 71 -6.08 12.67 6.76
N SER A 72 -5.46 13.60 6.03
CA SER A 72 -5.11 13.43 4.62
C SER A 72 -4.06 12.33 4.42
N LYS A 73 -3.05 12.22 5.29
CA LYS A 73 -2.07 11.13 5.27
C LYS A 73 -2.70 9.77 5.55
N ARG A 74 -3.60 9.68 6.53
CA ARG A 74 -4.32 8.43 6.85
C ARG A 74 -5.22 8.00 5.69
N THR A 75 -5.99 8.92 5.13
CA THR A 75 -6.88 8.63 3.99
C THR A 75 -6.09 8.29 2.72
N ALA A 76 -4.96 8.94 2.45
CA ALA A 76 -4.08 8.58 1.34
C ALA A 76 -3.51 7.17 1.48
N LYS A 77 -3.09 6.78 2.70
CA LYS A 77 -2.61 5.42 2.99
C LYS A 77 -3.73 4.38 2.82
N ALA A 78 -4.94 4.68 3.29
CA ALA A 78 -6.10 3.81 3.11
C ALA A 78 -6.50 3.67 1.63
N LYS A 79 -6.51 4.76 0.87
CA LYS A 79 -6.76 4.74 -0.59
C LYS A 79 -5.69 3.95 -1.33
N ALA A 80 -4.41 4.11 -0.98
CA ALA A 80 -3.32 3.34 -1.57
C ALA A 80 -3.45 1.83 -1.29
N ALA A 81 -3.86 1.46 -0.06
CA ALA A 81 -4.13 0.08 0.28
C ALA A 81 -5.31 -0.50 -0.52
N LEU A 82 -6.42 0.23 -0.61
CA LEU A 82 -7.59 -0.17 -1.41
C LEU A 82 -7.27 -0.30 -2.90
N LEU A 83 -6.47 0.60 -3.47
CA LEU A 83 -6.03 0.52 -4.86
C LEU A 83 -5.09 -0.67 -5.10
N LYS A 84 -4.28 -1.05 -4.11
CA LYS A 84 -3.44 -2.23 -4.18
C LYS A 84 -4.28 -3.50 -4.13
N GLU A 85 -5.25 -3.54 -3.22
CA GLU A 85 -6.17 -4.67 -3.07
C GLU A 85 -7.07 -4.85 -4.29
N SER A 86 -7.57 -3.77 -4.89
CA SER A 86 -8.36 -3.84 -6.12
C SER A 86 -7.56 -4.34 -7.32
N LYS A 87 -6.29 -3.94 -7.44
CA LYS A 87 -5.39 -4.49 -8.47
C LYS A 87 -5.14 -5.97 -8.26
N ILE A 88 -4.87 -6.41 -7.03
CA ILE A 88 -4.68 -7.84 -6.72
C ILE A 88 -5.96 -8.63 -7.06
N ALA A 89 -7.13 -8.12 -6.67
CA ALA A 89 -8.42 -8.74 -6.98
C ALA A 89 -8.67 -8.92 -8.49
N GLN A 90 -8.22 -7.97 -9.32
CA GLN A 90 -8.31 -8.08 -10.78
C GLN A 90 -7.50 -9.24 -11.35
N TYR A 91 -6.38 -9.61 -10.73
CA TYR A 91 -5.58 -10.75 -11.15
C TYR A 91 -6.04 -12.07 -10.51
N ASP A 92 -6.57 -12.01 -9.28
CA ASP A 92 -6.99 -13.17 -8.49
C ASP A 92 -8.24 -13.87 -9.05
N ALA A 93 -9.21 -13.11 -9.57
CA ALA A 93 -10.42 -13.67 -10.17
C ALA A 93 -10.17 -14.52 -11.43
N PRO A 94 -9.44 -14.05 -12.45
CA PRO A 94 -9.16 -14.84 -13.64
C PRO A 94 -8.18 -15.99 -13.36
N ALA A 95 -7.27 -15.87 -12.39
CA ALA A 95 -6.27 -16.89 -12.11
C ALA A 95 -6.88 -18.26 -11.76
N LEU A 96 -7.95 -18.29 -10.95
CA LEU A 96 -8.62 -19.53 -10.58
C LEU A 96 -9.34 -20.17 -11.77
N SER A 97 -10.04 -19.36 -12.58
CA SER A 97 -10.68 -19.84 -13.81
C SER A 97 -9.65 -20.40 -14.80
N ASN A 98 -8.53 -19.68 -14.98
CA ASN A 98 -7.45 -20.09 -15.85
C ASN A 98 -6.74 -21.36 -15.37
N MET A 99 -6.67 -21.58 -14.05
CA MET A 99 -6.17 -22.81 -13.45
C MET A 99 -7.07 -24.00 -13.82
N GLY A 100 -8.39 -23.84 -13.72
CA GLY A 100 -9.34 -24.88 -14.15
C GLY A 100 -9.30 -25.17 -15.66
N ALA A 101 -8.92 -24.18 -16.46
CA ALA A 101 -8.79 -24.28 -17.92
C ALA A 101 -7.35 -24.64 -18.39
N LEU A 102 -6.46 -25.07 -17.49
CA LEU A 102 -5.14 -25.58 -17.86
C LEU A 102 -5.27 -26.91 -18.58
N SER A 103 -4.80 -26.97 -19.83
CA SER A 103 -4.71 -28.20 -20.62
C SER A 103 -3.28 -28.60 -20.98
N ASP A 104 -2.33 -27.67 -20.89
CA ASP A 104 -0.91 -27.94 -21.17
C ASP A 104 -0.30 -28.75 -20.03
N ARG A 105 0.11 -29.99 -20.35
CA ARG A 105 0.75 -30.91 -19.41
C ARG A 105 2.03 -30.32 -18.77
N ASN A 106 2.81 -29.53 -19.50
CA ASN A 106 4.01 -28.91 -18.95
C ASN A 106 3.65 -27.87 -17.90
N ALA A 107 2.67 -27.01 -18.19
CA ALA A 107 2.19 -26.00 -17.24
C ALA A 107 1.56 -26.65 -15.99
N ILE A 108 0.77 -27.73 -16.16
CA ILE A 108 0.20 -28.50 -15.05
C ILE A 108 1.32 -29.09 -14.18
N THR A 109 2.31 -29.74 -14.80
CA THR A 109 3.43 -30.37 -14.08
C THR A 109 4.26 -29.32 -13.32
N THR A 110 4.54 -28.18 -13.95
CA THR A 110 5.22 -27.05 -13.29
C THR A 110 4.40 -26.51 -12.12
N LEU A 111 3.08 -26.32 -12.27
CA LEU A 111 2.23 -25.83 -11.19
C LEU A 111 2.16 -26.82 -10.03
N LEU A 112 2.04 -28.12 -10.33
CA LEU A 112 2.03 -29.18 -9.33
C LEU A 112 3.34 -29.18 -8.53
N TYR A 113 4.48 -29.06 -9.22
CA TYR A 113 5.79 -28.92 -8.58
C TYR A 113 5.87 -27.68 -7.68
N LEU A 114 5.42 -26.52 -8.14
CA LEU A 114 5.45 -25.29 -7.35
C LEU A 114 4.56 -25.38 -6.09
N ILE A 115 3.38 -25.98 -6.22
CA ILE A 115 2.44 -26.16 -5.12
C ILE A 115 2.96 -27.15 -4.07
N GLN A 116 3.60 -28.24 -4.50
CA GLN A 116 4.10 -29.27 -3.58
C GLN A 116 5.35 -28.85 -2.81
N ASN A 117 6.05 -27.79 -3.23
CA ASN A 117 7.21 -27.24 -2.51
C ASN A 117 6.85 -26.46 -1.23
N ASP A 118 5.59 -26.47 -0.79
CA ASP A 118 5.04 -25.83 0.43
C ASP A 118 5.29 -24.32 0.57
N ARG A 119 5.87 -23.68 -0.45
CA ARG A 119 6.16 -22.25 -0.47
C ARG A 119 5.41 -21.58 -1.60
N GLN A 120 4.53 -20.64 -1.25
CA GLN A 120 3.84 -19.83 -2.24
C GLN A 120 4.80 -18.96 -3.08
N ARG A 121 5.96 -18.64 -2.51
CA ARG A 121 7.01 -17.82 -3.14
C ARG A 121 8.21 -18.65 -3.50
N PHE A 122 8.74 -18.41 -4.69
CA PHE A 122 9.92 -19.10 -5.22
C PHE A 122 10.79 -18.15 -6.05
N MET A 123 12.07 -18.49 -6.16
CA MET A 123 13.05 -17.75 -6.95
C MET A 123 13.46 -18.57 -8.15
N GLN A 124 13.64 -17.92 -9.29
CA GLN A 124 13.88 -18.56 -10.56
C GLN A 124 14.71 -17.67 -11.48
N SER A 125 15.87 -18.19 -11.88
CA SER A 125 16.85 -17.47 -12.72
C SER A 125 16.47 -17.41 -14.20
N GLY A 126 15.44 -18.13 -14.64
CA GLY A 126 14.95 -18.14 -16.03
C GLY A 126 13.66 -18.94 -16.16
N ILE A 127 12.70 -18.42 -16.92
CA ILE A 127 11.34 -18.96 -17.04
C ILE A 127 11.31 -20.15 -18.01
N SER A 128 10.88 -21.33 -17.54
CA SER A 128 10.57 -22.47 -18.43
C SER A 128 9.29 -22.23 -19.23
N GLY A 129 9.07 -22.95 -20.34
CA GLY A 129 7.81 -22.84 -21.09
C GLY A 129 6.56 -23.09 -20.22
N GLY A 130 6.63 -24.03 -19.27
CA GLY A 130 5.55 -24.27 -18.30
C GLY A 130 5.33 -23.08 -17.36
N ALA A 131 6.40 -22.55 -16.75
CA ALA A 131 6.30 -21.37 -15.90
C ALA A 131 5.83 -20.12 -16.67
N TYR A 132 6.23 -19.98 -17.95
CA TYR A 132 5.80 -18.90 -18.82
C TYR A 132 4.28 -18.94 -19.05
N HIS A 133 3.74 -20.12 -19.37
CA HIS A 133 2.29 -20.30 -19.53
C HIS A 133 1.51 -20.02 -18.24
N LEU A 134 2.07 -20.36 -17.08
CA LEU A 134 1.45 -20.02 -15.79
C LEU A 134 1.47 -18.51 -15.53
N LEU A 135 2.52 -17.81 -15.95
CA LEU A 135 2.65 -16.37 -15.82
C LEU A 135 1.65 -15.63 -16.72
N GLU A 136 1.54 -16.02 -18.00
CA GLU A 136 0.58 -15.44 -18.96
C GLU A 136 -0.88 -15.58 -18.49
N ARG A 137 -1.16 -16.66 -17.75
CA ARG A 137 -2.48 -16.96 -17.20
C ARG A 137 -2.75 -16.37 -15.82
N ASN A 138 -1.83 -15.54 -15.29
CA ASN A 138 -1.88 -14.95 -13.95
C ASN A 138 -1.93 -15.97 -12.80
N ILE A 139 -1.57 -17.23 -13.06
CA ILE A 139 -1.53 -18.29 -12.05
C ILE A 139 -0.30 -18.12 -11.17
N ILE A 140 0.80 -17.68 -11.75
CA ILE A 140 1.95 -17.14 -11.02
C ILE A 140 2.13 -15.66 -11.39
N GLN A 141 2.74 -14.90 -10.50
CA GLN A 141 2.95 -13.46 -10.66
C GLN A 141 4.35 -13.08 -10.19
N HIS A 142 4.90 -12.01 -10.75
CA HIS A 142 6.10 -11.41 -10.19
C HIS A 142 5.83 -10.89 -8.78
N SER A 143 6.78 -11.09 -7.86
CA SER A 143 6.60 -10.68 -6.46
C SER A 143 6.37 -9.18 -6.25
N ASN A 144 6.83 -8.34 -7.19
CA ASN A 144 6.60 -6.89 -7.16
C ASN A 144 5.12 -6.53 -7.33
N VAL A 145 4.33 -7.35 -8.02
CA VAL A 145 2.88 -7.14 -8.19
C VAL A 145 2.15 -7.34 -6.85
N VAL A 146 2.60 -8.32 -6.08
CA VAL A 146 1.98 -8.71 -4.80
C VAL A 146 2.42 -7.79 -3.66
N ASP A 147 3.73 -7.56 -3.53
CA ASP A 147 4.29 -6.89 -2.35
C ASP A 147 4.80 -5.48 -2.62
N GLY A 148 5.02 -5.11 -3.88
CA GLY A 148 5.67 -3.86 -4.26
C GLY A 148 7.20 -3.88 -4.14
N VAL A 149 7.78 -5.00 -3.71
CA VAL A 149 9.23 -5.19 -3.61
C VAL A 149 9.73 -5.80 -4.92
N MET A 150 10.57 -5.06 -5.66
CA MET A 150 11.25 -5.62 -6.83
C MET A 150 12.34 -6.59 -6.37
N SER A 151 12.12 -7.88 -6.65
CA SER A 151 13.14 -8.90 -6.58
C SER A 151 13.15 -9.61 -7.93
N GLN A 152 14.20 -9.38 -8.72
CA GLN A 152 14.34 -10.01 -10.03
C GLN A 152 14.36 -11.54 -9.88
N GLY A 153 13.62 -12.22 -10.74
CA GLY A 153 13.50 -13.67 -10.70
C GLY A 153 12.64 -14.22 -9.55
N THR A 154 12.01 -13.40 -8.71
CA THR A 154 11.13 -13.90 -7.64
C THR A 154 9.66 -13.85 -8.06
N TYR A 155 9.01 -15.01 -7.98
CA TYR A 155 7.61 -15.23 -8.36
C TYR A 155 6.81 -15.73 -7.16
N VAL A 156 5.50 -15.54 -7.26
CA VAL A 156 4.53 -15.93 -6.24
C VAL A 156 3.37 -16.61 -6.95
N VAL A 157 2.96 -17.78 -6.46
CA VAL A 157 1.72 -18.42 -6.90
C VAL A 157 0.55 -17.54 -6.44
N ASN A 158 -0.39 -17.27 -7.34
CA ASN A 158 -1.55 -16.45 -7.07
C ASN A 158 -2.28 -16.93 -5.79
N ARG A 159 -2.78 -15.99 -4.98
CA ARG A 159 -3.37 -16.31 -3.68
C ARG A 159 -4.57 -17.26 -3.79
N ASN A 160 -5.44 -17.06 -4.77
CA ASN A 160 -6.61 -17.93 -4.96
C ASN A 160 -6.23 -19.32 -5.44
N VAL A 161 -5.26 -19.41 -6.34
CA VAL A 161 -4.67 -20.69 -6.79
C VAL A 161 -4.05 -21.42 -5.60
N TRP A 162 -3.29 -20.71 -4.77
CA TRP A 162 -2.66 -21.28 -3.57
C TRP A 162 -3.69 -21.77 -2.53
N ALA A 163 -4.82 -21.06 -2.39
CA ALA A 163 -5.91 -21.49 -1.52
C ALA A 163 -6.56 -22.80 -2.00
N HIS A 164 -6.67 -23.00 -3.32
CA HIS A 164 -7.27 -24.19 -3.94
C HIS A 164 -6.24 -25.26 -4.33
N ARG A 165 -5.03 -25.17 -3.78
CA ARG A 165 -3.91 -26.03 -4.18
C ARG A 165 -4.15 -27.52 -3.92
N ALA A 166 -4.87 -27.86 -2.85
CA ALA A 166 -5.18 -29.24 -2.50
C ALA A 166 -6.13 -29.88 -3.52
N GLU A 167 -7.13 -29.12 -3.99
CA GLU A 167 -8.04 -29.55 -5.06
C GLU A 167 -7.27 -29.79 -6.35
N PHE A 168 -6.40 -28.86 -6.73
CA PHE A 168 -5.57 -29.00 -7.93
C PHE A 168 -4.67 -30.24 -7.88
N VAL A 169 -4.03 -30.52 -6.73
CA VAL A 169 -3.21 -31.72 -6.51
C VAL A 169 -4.06 -32.98 -6.60
N SER A 170 -5.27 -32.98 -6.02
CA SER A 170 -6.16 -34.14 -6.08
C SER A 170 -6.64 -34.45 -7.49
N LEU A 171 -6.95 -33.43 -8.29
CA LEU A 171 -7.42 -33.56 -9.67
C LEU A 171 -6.34 -34.14 -10.59
N HIS A 172 -5.07 -33.87 -10.29
CA HIS A 172 -3.91 -34.28 -11.07
C HIS A 172 -3.05 -35.33 -10.35
N ALA A 173 -3.64 -36.10 -9.42
CA ALA A 173 -2.91 -37.10 -8.63
C ALA A 173 -2.26 -38.21 -9.49
N ASN A 174 -2.70 -38.37 -10.74
CA ASN A 174 -2.13 -39.30 -11.72
C ASN A 174 -0.82 -38.79 -12.36
N ILE A 175 -0.45 -37.53 -12.18
CA ILE A 175 0.80 -36.97 -12.70
C ILE A 175 1.90 -37.15 -11.65
N GLN A 176 2.87 -38.00 -11.95
CA GLN A 176 4.04 -38.19 -11.10
C GLN A 176 5.12 -37.16 -11.44
N LEU A 177 5.57 -36.43 -10.42
CA LEU A 177 6.79 -35.63 -10.50
C LEU A 177 7.99 -36.52 -10.28
N VAL A 178 9.01 -36.36 -11.11
CA VAL A 178 10.27 -37.06 -10.91
C VAL A 178 11.08 -36.32 -9.86
N SER A 179 11.55 -37.06 -8.85
CA SER A 179 12.39 -36.51 -7.78
C SER A 179 13.69 -35.92 -8.35
N GLY A 180 14.11 -34.77 -7.82
CA GLY A 180 15.34 -34.08 -8.20
C GLY A 180 15.24 -33.25 -9.48
N ILE A 181 14.08 -33.21 -10.14
CA ILE A 181 13.84 -32.36 -11.30
C ILE A 181 13.20 -31.04 -10.88
N ASP A 182 13.84 -29.93 -11.26
CA ASP A 182 13.24 -28.61 -11.16
C ASP A 182 12.41 -28.30 -12.42
N TYR A 183 11.09 -28.51 -12.31
CA TYR A 183 10.13 -28.22 -13.39
C TYR A 183 9.83 -26.73 -13.56
N SER A 184 10.32 -25.89 -12.63
CA SER A 184 10.17 -24.46 -12.76
C SER A 184 11.18 -23.92 -13.77
N SER A 185 12.45 -24.30 -13.72
CA SER A 185 13.52 -23.68 -14.52
C SER A 185 13.65 -24.17 -15.98
N ALA A 186 14.16 -23.29 -16.84
CA ALA A 186 14.38 -23.56 -18.26
C ALA A 186 15.44 -24.65 -18.55
N ASN A 187 16.22 -25.06 -17.55
CA ASN A 187 17.32 -26.01 -17.71
C ASN A 187 16.88 -27.46 -17.90
N HIS A 188 15.57 -27.74 -17.99
CA HIS A 188 15.07 -29.10 -18.17
C HIS A 188 15.14 -29.64 -19.61
N ARG A 189 15.89 -28.99 -20.52
CA ARG A 189 16.20 -29.52 -21.85
C ARG A 189 17.69 -29.80 -22.00
N ARG A 190 18.15 -30.94 -21.47
CA ARG A 190 19.26 -31.79 -21.98
C ARG A 190 19.60 -32.83 -20.92
N GLY A 191 19.17 -34.07 -21.12
CA GLY A 191 19.58 -35.18 -20.26
C GLY A 191 18.77 -36.45 -20.48
N VAL A 192 19.18 -37.20 -21.51
CA VAL A 192 18.78 -38.57 -21.91
C VAL A 192 17.48 -38.68 -22.70
#